data_AF-A0A524FFX0-F1
#
_entry.id   AF-A0A524FFX0-F1
#
_cell.length_a   1.000
_cell.length_b   1.000
_cell.length_c   1.000
_cell.angle_alpha   90.00
_cell.angle_beta   90.00
_cell.angle_gamma   90.00
#
_symmetry.space_group_name_H-M   'P 1'
#
loop_
_entity.id
_entity.type
_entity.pdbx_description
1 polymer ?
#
loop_
_entity_poly.entity_id
_entity_poly.type
_entity_poly.pdbx_seq_one_letter_code
_entity_poly.pdbx_strand_id
1 'polypeptide(L)'
;MIPLEEFFDSLINFLKSGEIFKIKSVIEQNEIQNFTNLINSSSNKIYKEKIEENFYKCLSKNLKHKKFEIFREFFNLSSYFDIFIDVRKIPDRFEIISELLLNCTEEVATEYQTSSLGKIIELLRFFNEFNLLDKDFDNDDLKTIEELKKDKMLLSNLNDLFGKVSNSLILYVYKVMPQDLYNFLVNDRFLLYNLNIEQLIFYIKNFFFNQYSIYGLSVKNLGSIKKFIREFNKILIEHKNQSDKNQGDLLTENENFIEFNYKNSYNTYFYDFEELREYSEIKKHLISPKNISINLNNIIAKDNYKFYILGMVLLGGLGPQGHGFTYSTPKGEVVEICSDIKENEAIIVKYKQFLKQQFLVRLEKEMKKLQIESSIIKKVIDYLSEVIDQKELINYYKKEPILKKINSFLSESRISKYDYNKEFRELINKISNAIEVILRPISMIDQFKARMNLIAEGKIKSEDIAKLTSLKNKSHYDVLRERFFFQYIIDWFYEIYISSKRSLK
;
A
#
# COMPACT_ATOMS: atom_id res chain seq x y z
N MET A 1 24.13 -48.60 17.17
CA MET A 1 22.68 -48.53 16.95
C MET A 1 22.10 -47.93 18.23
N ILE A 2 21.49 -46.76 18.18
CA ILE A 2 20.87 -46.14 19.35
C ILE A 2 19.65 -47.00 19.73
N PRO A 3 19.43 -47.35 21.01
CA PRO A 3 18.22 -48.01 21.46
C PRO A 3 16.97 -47.26 20.99
N LEU A 4 15.93 -47.98 20.58
CA LEU A 4 14.72 -47.39 20.01
C LEU A 4 14.04 -46.38 20.96
N GLU A 5 14.06 -46.66 22.26
CA GLU A 5 13.53 -45.76 23.30
C GLU A 5 14.35 -44.46 23.40
N GLU A 6 15.70 -44.57 23.41
CA GLU A 6 16.59 -43.41 23.43
C GLU A 6 16.42 -42.52 22.18
N PHE A 7 16.16 -43.14 21.03
CA PHE A 7 15.82 -42.40 19.81
C PHE A 7 14.54 -41.58 19.98
N PHE A 8 13.46 -42.19 20.46
CA PHE A 8 12.18 -41.49 20.62
C PHE A 8 12.25 -40.40 21.69
N ASP A 9 12.94 -40.65 22.80
CA ASP A 9 13.14 -39.64 23.85
C ASP A 9 13.98 -38.47 23.35
N SER A 10 15.02 -38.72 22.55
CA SER A 10 15.82 -37.68 21.91
C SER A 10 14.96 -36.81 20.98
N LEU A 11 14.16 -37.46 20.11
CA LEU A 11 13.25 -36.77 19.20
C LEU A 11 12.22 -35.92 19.94
N ILE A 12 11.60 -36.47 21.00
CA ILE A 12 10.65 -35.73 21.86
C ILE A 12 11.34 -34.53 22.53
N ASN A 13 12.58 -34.68 22.99
CA ASN A 13 13.34 -33.58 23.57
C ASN A 13 13.66 -32.49 22.54
N PHE A 14 13.97 -32.85 21.29
CA PHE A 14 14.17 -31.87 20.21
C PHE A 14 12.87 -31.13 19.84
N LEU A 15 11.73 -31.83 19.87
CA LEU A 15 10.41 -31.21 19.66
C LEU A 15 10.10 -30.22 20.80
N LYS A 16 10.41 -30.55 22.05
CA LYS A 16 10.24 -29.63 23.19
C LYS A 16 11.15 -28.41 23.13
N SER A 17 12.41 -28.61 22.73
CA SER A 17 13.37 -27.52 22.62
C SER A 17 13.05 -26.61 21.43
N GLY A 18 12.50 -27.16 20.34
CA GLY A 18 12.22 -26.48 19.08
C GLY A 18 13.44 -26.42 18.15
N GLU A 19 14.39 -27.34 18.31
CA GLU A 19 15.65 -27.38 17.55
C GLU A 19 15.44 -28.03 16.16
N ILE A 20 14.85 -27.26 15.22
CA ILE A 20 14.50 -27.75 13.87
C ILE A 20 15.67 -28.43 13.16
N PHE A 21 16.90 -27.89 13.27
CA PHE A 21 18.08 -28.47 12.64
C PHE A 21 18.34 -29.90 13.12
N LYS A 22 18.20 -30.16 14.43
CA LYS A 22 18.39 -31.51 14.98
C LYS A 22 17.27 -32.45 14.53
N ILE A 23 16.03 -31.96 14.47
CA ILE A 23 14.90 -32.74 13.94
C ILE A 23 15.14 -33.12 12.48
N LYS A 24 15.57 -32.18 11.64
CA LYS A 24 15.92 -32.43 10.23
C LYS A 24 17.06 -33.44 10.11
N SER A 25 18.13 -33.28 10.89
CA SER A 25 19.24 -34.25 10.92
C SER A 25 18.79 -35.66 11.31
N VAL A 26 17.88 -35.79 12.29
CA VAL A 26 17.33 -37.09 12.68
C VAL A 26 16.51 -37.73 11.55
N ILE A 27 15.70 -36.95 10.83
CA ILE A 27 14.92 -37.42 9.68
C ILE A 27 15.87 -37.90 8.57
N GLU A 28 16.90 -37.10 8.24
CA GLU A 28 17.87 -37.39 7.19
C GLU A 28 18.71 -38.64 7.49
N GLN A 29 19.18 -38.77 8.74
CA GLN A 29 20.01 -39.90 9.17
C GLN A 29 19.29 -41.25 9.14
N ASN A 30 17.95 -41.25 9.18
CA ASN A 30 17.16 -42.47 9.22
C ASN A 30 16.56 -42.87 7.88
N GLU A 31 16.85 -42.16 6.77
CA GLU A 31 16.15 -42.26 5.49
C GLU A 31 14.62 -42.00 5.62
N ILE A 32 14.08 -41.08 4.82
CA ILE A 32 12.70 -40.56 4.98
C ILE A 32 11.64 -41.68 5.10
N GLN A 33 11.68 -42.68 4.22
CA GLN A 33 10.71 -43.79 4.24
C GLN A 33 10.82 -44.65 5.50
N ASN A 34 12.05 -44.90 5.96
CA ASN A 34 12.31 -45.69 7.15
C ASN A 34 11.91 -44.91 8.41
N PHE A 35 12.14 -43.60 8.46
CA PHE A 35 11.70 -42.74 9.56
C PHE A 35 10.17 -42.73 9.72
N THR A 36 9.42 -42.52 8.63
CA THR A 36 7.95 -42.52 8.67
C THR A 36 7.40 -43.89 9.07
N ASN A 37 7.96 -44.98 8.54
CA ASN A 37 7.58 -46.34 8.92
C ASN A 37 7.87 -46.64 10.40
N LEU A 38 9.00 -46.14 10.92
CA LEU A 38 9.41 -46.30 12.31
C LEU A 38 8.41 -45.62 13.28
N ILE A 39 8.00 -44.39 12.99
CA ILE A 39 7.03 -43.65 13.81
C ILE A 39 5.64 -44.28 13.74
N ASN A 40 5.24 -44.76 12.56
CA ASN A 40 3.90 -45.26 12.31
C ASN A 40 3.67 -46.73 12.67
N SER A 41 4.72 -47.43 13.11
CA SER A 41 4.58 -48.80 13.61
C SER A 41 3.57 -48.87 14.75
N SER A 42 2.66 -49.85 14.70
CA SER A 42 1.67 -50.09 15.76
C SER A 42 2.29 -50.34 17.13
N SER A 43 3.54 -50.82 17.18
CA SER A 43 4.31 -51.01 18.41
C SER A 43 4.65 -49.70 19.12
N ASN A 44 4.62 -48.56 18.41
CA ASN A 44 5.14 -47.27 18.88
C ASN A 44 4.04 -46.24 19.17
N LYS A 45 2.78 -46.68 19.31
CA LYS A 45 1.60 -45.81 19.45
C LYS A 45 1.76 -44.74 20.54
N ILE A 46 2.26 -45.12 21.72
CA ILE A 46 2.49 -44.18 22.84
C ILE A 46 3.50 -43.09 22.47
N TYR A 47 4.57 -43.45 21.75
CA TYR A 47 5.56 -42.48 21.28
C TYR A 47 4.98 -41.59 20.18
N LYS A 48 4.16 -42.12 19.27
CA LYS A 48 3.47 -41.33 18.24
C LYS A 48 2.57 -40.26 18.88
N GLU A 49 1.78 -40.62 19.90
CA GLU A 49 0.94 -39.67 20.64
C GLU A 49 1.77 -38.59 21.33
N LYS A 50 2.87 -38.96 22.00
CA LYS A 50 3.79 -38.00 22.62
C LYS A 50 4.47 -37.09 21.59
N ILE A 51 4.87 -37.63 20.44
CA ILE A 51 5.45 -36.86 19.34
C ILE A 51 4.44 -35.83 18.84
N GLU A 52 3.20 -36.24 18.55
CA GLU A 52 2.14 -35.36 18.08
C GLU A 52 1.83 -34.26 19.10
N GLU A 53 1.72 -34.60 20.39
CA GLU A 53 1.50 -33.61 21.46
C GLU A 53 2.63 -32.56 21.52
N ASN A 54 3.89 -33.02 21.51
CA ASN A 54 5.03 -32.11 21.56
C ASN A 54 5.21 -31.32 20.25
N PHE A 55 4.74 -31.86 19.12
CA PHE A 55 4.68 -31.16 17.85
C PHE A 55 3.76 -29.93 17.95
N TYR A 56 2.53 -30.10 18.45
CA TYR A 56 1.60 -28.98 18.64
C TYR A 56 2.11 -27.96 19.68
N LYS A 57 2.75 -28.41 20.77
CA LYS A 57 3.41 -27.52 21.73
C LYS A 57 4.53 -26.70 21.09
N CYS A 58 5.32 -27.30 20.21
CA CYS A 58 6.38 -26.61 19.47
C CYS A 58 5.80 -25.54 18.53
N LEU A 59 4.71 -25.84 17.81
CA LEU A 59 4.00 -24.86 16.98
C LEU A 59 3.53 -23.67 17.82
N SER A 60 2.85 -23.92 18.95
CA SER A 60 2.39 -22.88 19.88
C SER A 60 3.55 -22.03 20.41
N LYS A 61 4.66 -22.67 20.82
CA LYS A 61 5.88 -21.97 21.28
C LYS A 61 6.45 -21.05 20.20
N ASN A 62 6.54 -21.51 18.95
CA ASN A 62 7.06 -20.70 17.85
C ASN A 62 6.14 -19.53 17.51
N LEU A 63 4.82 -19.73 17.58
CA LEU A 63 3.83 -18.67 17.42
C LEU A 63 4.00 -17.59 18.51
N LYS A 64 4.07 -17.99 19.78
CA LYS A 64 4.22 -17.09 20.94
C LYS A 64 5.49 -16.23 20.85
N HIS A 65 6.60 -16.80 20.40
CA HIS A 65 7.88 -16.09 20.29
C HIS A 65 8.10 -15.37 18.95
N LYS A 66 7.04 -15.18 18.14
CA LYS A 66 7.12 -14.52 16.81
C LYS A 66 8.13 -15.19 15.85
N LYS A 67 8.40 -16.48 16.02
CA LYS A 67 9.33 -17.27 15.18
C LYS A 67 8.61 -17.83 13.97
N PHE A 68 8.02 -16.97 13.14
CA PHE A 68 7.12 -17.37 12.05
C PHE A 68 7.81 -18.24 10.98
N GLU A 69 9.04 -17.94 10.59
CA GLU A 69 9.76 -18.77 9.60
C GLU A 69 10.00 -20.19 10.13
N ILE A 70 10.39 -20.31 11.40
CA ILE A 70 10.58 -21.60 12.09
C ILE A 70 9.22 -22.32 12.21
N PHE A 71 8.13 -21.60 12.47
CA PHE A 71 6.78 -22.18 12.44
C PHE A 71 6.46 -22.76 11.06
N ARG A 72 6.70 -22.02 9.96
CA ARG A 72 6.45 -22.49 8.58
C ARG A 72 7.24 -23.76 8.29
N GLU A 73 8.54 -23.74 8.58
CA GLU A 73 9.40 -24.91 8.38
C GLU A 73 8.90 -26.11 9.18
N PHE A 74 8.55 -25.90 10.45
CA PHE A 74 8.08 -26.97 11.31
C PHE A 74 6.71 -27.50 10.87
N PHE A 75 5.79 -26.63 10.47
CA PHE A 75 4.49 -27.02 9.91
C PHE A 75 4.68 -27.92 8.68
N ASN A 76 5.62 -27.62 7.80
CA ASN A 76 5.95 -28.44 6.63
C ASN A 76 6.56 -29.80 7.02
N LEU A 77 7.21 -29.90 8.18
CA LEU A 77 7.75 -31.17 8.67
C LEU A 77 6.66 -32.16 9.10
N SER A 78 5.42 -31.73 9.30
CA SER A 78 4.29 -32.58 9.71
C SER A 78 4.11 -33.83 8.84
N SER A 79 4.38 -33.70 7.54
CA SER A 79 4.35 -34.79 6.56
C SER A 79 5.29 -35.95 6.90
N TYR A 80 6.49 -35.68 7.43
CA TYR A 80 7.45 -36.71 7.83
C TYR A 80 7.00 -37.49 9.06
N PHE A 81 6.25 -36.83 9.94
CA PHE A 81 5.69 -37.42 11.15
C PHE A 81 4.33 -38.10 10.92
N ASP A 82 3.79 -38.06 9.68
CA ASP A 82 2.42 -38.51 9.37
C ASP A 82 1.38 -37.85 10.30
N ILE A 83 1.57 -36.55 10.57
CA ILE A 83 0.65 -35.73 11.35
C ILE A 83 -0.19 -34.92 10.37
N PHE A 84 -1.49 -35.20 10.31
CA PHE A 84 -2.43 -34.27 9.71
C PHE A 84 -2.70 -33.13 10.69
N ILE A 85 -2.28 -31.92 10.34
CA ILE A 85 -2.36 -30.77 11.25
C ILE A 85 -3.81 -30.36 11.48
N ASP A 86 -4.29 -30.59 12.69
CA ASP A 86 -5.49 -29.97 13.25
C ASP A 86 -5.05 -28.78 14.11
N VAL A 87 -5.21 -27.57 13.56
CA VAL A 87 -4.89 -26.31 14.24
C VAL A 87 -5.61 -26.16 15.58
N ARG A 88 -6.72 -26.89 15.79
CA ARG A 88 -7.46 -26.87 17.05
C ARG A 88 -6.68 -27.46 18.21
N LYS A 89 -5.72 -28.35 17.93
CA LYS A 89 -4.83 -28.97 18.91
C LYS A 89 -3.63 -28.10 19.31
N ILE A 90 -3.40 -26.97 18.64
CA ILE A 90 -2.34 -26.01 19.02
C ILE A 90 -2.73 -25.34 20.34
N PRO A 91 -1.96 -25.53 21.43
CA PRO A 91 -2.27 -24.95 22.74
C PRO A 91 -2.30 -23.41 22.71
N ASP A 92 -3.25 -22.83 23.44
CA ASP A 92 -3.39 -21.39 23.73
C ASP A 92 -3.39 -20.48 22.49
N ARG A 93 -3.72 -21.03 21.30
CA ARG A 93 -3.52 -20.31 20.03
C ARG A 93 -4.26 -18.98 19.97
N PHE A 94 -5.48 -18.90 20.49
CA PHE A 94 -6.29 -17.69 20.43
C PHE A 94 -5.76 -16.62 21.40
N GLU A 95 -5.32 -17.03 22.60
CA GLU A 95 -4.67 -16.12 23.55
C GLU A 95 -3.39 -15.54 22.94
N ILE A 96 -2.55 -16.39 22.35
CA ILE A 96 -1.32 -15.96 21.66
C ILE A 96 -1.64 -15.00 20.50
N ILE A 97 -2.65 -15.31 19.67
CA ILE A 97 -3.07 -14.48 18.55
C ILE A 97 -3.52 -13.10 19.04
N SER A 98 -4.39 -13.05 20.06
CA SER A 98 -4.87 -11.80 20.64
C SER A 98 -3.71 -11.01 21.26
N GLU A 99 -2.81 -11.64 22.03
CA GLU A 99 -1.62 -11.00 22.60
C GLU A 99 -0.72 -10.40 21.50
N LEU A 100 -0.47 -11.12 20.40
CA LEU A 100 0.35 -10.63 19.30
C LEU A 100 -0.25 -9.37 18.63
N LEU A 101 -1.56 -9.34 18.45
CA LEU A 101 -2.25 -8.21 17.83
C LEU A 101 -2.37 -7.02 18.80
N LEU A 102 -2.67 -7.27 20.07
CA LEU A 102 -2.74 -6.23 21.10
C LEU A 102 -1.39 -5.57 21.34
N ASN A 103 -0.29 -6.32 21.33
CA ASN A 103 1.06 -5.75 21.37
C ASN A 103 1.30 -4.76 20.21
N CYS A 104 0.82 -5.07 18.99
CA CYS A 104 0.91 -4.12 17.88
C CYS A 104 0.02 -2.88 18.10
N THR A 105 -1.17 -3.04 18.70
CA THR A 105 -2.03 -1.93 19.06
C THR A 105 -1.40 -1.04 20.13
N GLU A 106 -0.76 -1.63 21.14
CA GLU A 106 0.02 -0.94 22.17
C GLU A 106 1.11 -0.08 21.54
N GLU A 107 1.96 -0.65 20.67
CA GLU A 107 3.01 0.07 19.94
C GLU A 107 2.47 1.31 19.20
N VAL A 108 1.25 1.24 18.62
CA VAL A 108 0.62 2.39 17.97
C VAL A 108 0.12 3.42 19.00
N ALA A 109 -0.54 2.96 20.06
CA ALA A 109 -1.21 3.83 21.03
C ALA A 109 -0.21 4.57 21.95
N THR A 110 0.92 3.95 22.30
CA THR A 110 1.83 4.44 23.35
C THR A 110 3.13 4.97 22.77
N GLU A 111 3.71 4.24 21.83
CA GLU A 111 4.99 4.56 21.21
C GLU A 111 4.80 5.39 19.93
N TYR A 112 3.54 5.68 19.55
CA TYR A 112 3.17 6.35 18.30
C TYR A 112 3.78 5.67 17.05
N GLN A 113 4.05 4.36 17.14
CA GLN A 113 4.59 3.56 16.03
C GLN A 113 3.47 3.11 15.11
N THR A 114 2.90 4.06 14.36
CA THR A 114 1.85 3.83 13.36
C THR A 114 2.21 2.79 12.29
N SER A 115 3.49 2.46 12.10
CA SER A 115 3.95 1.31 11.31
C SER A 115 3.41 -0.04 11.78
N SER A 116 3.05 -0.16 13.05
CA SER A 116 2.56 -1.40 13.64
C SER A 116 1.13 -1.75 13.21
N LEU A 117 0.37 -0.80 12.67
CA LEU A 117 -0.86 -1.08 11.92
C LEU A 117 -0.60 -2.01 10.73
N GLY A 118 0.54 -1.84 10.07
CA GLY A 118 0.98 -2.73 8.99
C GLY A 118 1.30 -4.15 9.48
N LYS A 119 1.91 -4.26 10.67
CA LYS A 119 2.24 -5.56 11.28
C LYS A 119 0.99 -6.37 11.62
N ILE A 120 -0.09 -5.72 12.06
CA ILE A 120 -1.40 -6.37 12.29
C ILE A 120 -1.88 -7.09 11.03
N ILE A 121 -1.77 -6.45 9.87
CA ILE A 121 -2.18 -7.03 8.58
C ILE A 121 -1.29 -8.22 8.21
N GLU A 122 0.01 -8.13 8.45
CA GLU A 122 0.96 -9.23 8.22
C GLU A 122 0.70 -10.43 9.13
N LEU A 123 0.38 -10.20 10.41
CA LEU A 123 -0.01 -11.24 11.36
C LEU A 123 -1.31 -11.93 10.93
N LEU A 124 -2.35 -11.16 10.58
CA LEU A 124 -3.62 -11.72 10.11
C LEU A 124 -3.46 -12.53 8.82
N ARG A 125 -2.57 -12.10 7.90
CA ARG A 125 -2.21 -12.90 6.71
C ARG A 125 -1.60 -14.24 7.10
N PHE A 126 -0.64 -14.22 8.03
CA PHE A 126 0.00 -15.44 8.53
C PHE A 126 -1.03 -16.37 9.19
N PHE A 127 -1.92 -15.83 10.03
CA PHE A 127 -2.96 -16.63 10.70
C PHE A 127 -3.95 -17.22 9.69
N ASN A 128 -4.33 -16.48 8.65
CA ASN A 128 -5.22 -16.98 7.59
C ASN A 128 -4.54 -18.07 6.75
N GLU A 129 -3.27 -17.88 6.39
CA GLU A 129 -2.51 -18.84 5.58
C GLU A 129 -2.43 -20.23 6.22
N PHE A 130 -2.21 -20.27 7.54
CA PHE A 130 -2.14 -21.51 8.31
C PHE A 130 -3.47 -21.91 8.96
N ASN A 131 -4.58 -21.27 8.61
CA ASN A 131 -5.92 -21.48 9.18
C ASN A 131 -5.95 -21.43 10.72
N LEU A 132 -5.09 -20.65 11.36
CA LEU A 132 -4.97 -20.62 12.83
C LEU A 132 -6.21 -20.04 13.53
N LEU A 133 -7.05 -19.34 12.77
CA LEU A 133 -8.33 -18.81 13.24
C LEU A 133 -9.46 -19.83 13.20
N ASP A 134 -9.20 -21.06 12.71
CA ASP A 134 -10.25 -22.05 12.52
C ASP A 134 -10.87 -22.50 13.85
N LYS A 135 -12.20 -22.63 13.85
CA LYS A 135 -13.00 -23.02 15.00
C LYS A 135 -14.32 -23.62 14.54
N ASP A 136 -14.98 -24.34 15.44
CA ASP A 136 -16.34 -24.81 15.20
C ASP A 136 -17.32 -23.62 15.30
N PHE A 137 -18.35 -23.63 14.46
CA PHE A 137 -19.36 -22.59 14.39
C PHE A 137 -20.68 -23.09 14.96
N ASP A 138 -21.31 -22.28 15.81
CA ASP A 138 -22.71 -22.45 16.15
C ASP A 138 -23.63 -21.83 15.08
N ASN A 139 -24.94 -22.00 15.24
CA ASN A 139 -25.93 -21.50 14.27
C ASN A 139 -25.94 -19.97 14.18
N ASP A 140 -25.66 -19.28 15.28
CA ASP A 140 -25.66 -17.81 15.34
C ASP A 140 -24.42 -17.25 14.64
N ASP A 141 -23.27 -17.88 14.83
CA ASP A 141 -22.03 -17.60 14.12
C ASP A 141 -22.24 -17.78 12.61
N LEU A 142 -22.84 -18.89 12.17
CA LEU A 142 -23.12 -19.13 10.74
C LEU A 142 -24.07 -18.08 10.15
N LYS A 143 -25.14 -17.72 10.88
CA LYS A 143 -26.07 -16.67 10.45
C LYS A 143 -25.36 -15.32 10.31
N THR A 144 -24.52 -14.97 11.29
CA THR A 144 -23.72 -13.74 11.28
C THR A 144 -22.78 -13.69 10.07
N ILE A 145 -22.10 -14.81 9.78
CA ILE A 145 -21.21 -14.93 8.62
C ILE A 145 -21.97 -14.72 7.31
N GLU A 146 -23.13 -15.35 7.15
CA GLU A 146 -23.94 -15.19 5.94
C GLU A 146 -24.51 -13.78 5.77
N GLU A 147 -24.76 -13.06 6.87
CA GLU A 147 -25.10 -11.64 6.82
C GLU A 147 -23.91 -10.78 6.39
N LEU A 148 -22.72 -10.99 6.97
CA LEU A 148 -21.51 -10.26 6.61
C LEU A 148 -21.09 -10.50 5.15
N LYS A 149 -21.30 -11.71 4.63
CA LYS A 149 -21.04 -12.03 3.21
C LYS A 149 -21.90 -11.25 2.22
N LYS A 150 -23.01 -10.65 2.66
CA LYS A 150 -23.81 -9.75 1.82
C LYS A 150 -23.13 -8.41 1.60
N ASP A 151 -22.22 -8.00 2.49
CA ASP A 151 -21.38 -6.82 2.30
C ASP A 151 -20.26 -7.12 1.29
N LYS A 152 -20.53 -6.78 0.03
CA LYS A 152 -19.59 -6.98 -1.08
C LYS A 152 -18.29 -6.21 -0.90
N MET A 153 -18.30 -5.07 -0.23
CA MET A 153 -17.11 -4.22 -0.08
C MET A 153 -16.19 -4.77 0.99
N LEU A 154 -16.77 -5.20 2.12
CA LEU A 154 -16.04 -5.94 3.15
C LEU A 154 -15.38 -7.18 2.55
N LEU A 155 -16.14 -8.02 1.86
CA LEU A 155 -15.59 -9.23 1.25
C LEU A 155 -14.50 -8.92 0.21
N SER A 156 -14.69 -7.89 -0.62
CA SER A 156 -13.67 -7.49 -1.60
C SER A 156 -12.39 -7.04 -0.91
N ASN A 157 -12.50 -6.27 0.17
CA ASN A 157 -11.35 -5.83 0.95
C ASN A 157 -10.63 -6.97 1.67
N LEU A 158 -11.37 -7.88 2.30
CA LEU A 158 -10.77 -9.05 2.96
C LEU A 158 -10.07 -9.95 1.95
N ASN A 159 -10.66 -10.17 0.77
CA ASN A 159 -10.02 -10.98 -0.26
C ASN A 159 -8.77 -10.30 -0.85
N ASP A 160 -8.79 -8.99 -1.04
CA ASP A 160 -7.62 -8.22 -1.48
C ASP A 160 -6.48 -8.26 -0.44
N LEU A 161 -6.81 -8.13 0.84
CA LEU A 161 -5.83 -8.14 1.91
C LEU A 161 -5.27 -9.53 2.22
N PHE A 162 -6.11 -10.56 2.26
CA PHE A 162 -5.77 -11.86 2.86
C PHE A 162 -5.86 -13.04 1.89
N GLY A 163 -6.21 -12.81 0.62
CA GLY A 163 -6.40 -13.88 -0.37
C GLY A 163 -7.73 -14.59 -0.15
N LYS A 164 -7.74 -15.94 -0.14
CA LYS A 164 -8.97 -16.70 0.11
C LYS A 164 -9.40 -16.49 1.57
N VAL A 165 -10.58 -15.89 1.76
CA VAL A 165 -11.13 -15.59 3.09
C VAL A 165 -11.91 -16.78 3.62
N SER A 166 -11.55 -17.25 4.82
CA SER A 166 -12.29 -18.29 5.56
C SER A 166 -13.44 -17.68 6.37
N ASN A 167 -14.46 -18.49 6.68
CA ASN A 167 -15.53 -18.12 7.61
C ASN A 167 -14.95 -17.72 8.99
N SER A 168 -13.90 -18.40 9.42
CA SER A 168 -13.22 -18.20 10.70
C SER A 168 -12.51 -16.84 10.74
N LEU A 169 -11.87 -16.42 9.64
CA LEU A 169 -11.31 -15.07 9.49
C LEU A 169 -12.40 -14.00 9.52
N ILE A 170 -13.50 -14.16 8.76
CA ILE A 170 -14.61 -13.18 8.73
C ILE A 170 -15.13 -12.93 10.15
N LEU A 171 -15.41 -14.02 10.86
CA LEU A 171 -15.96 -13.94 12.20
C LEU A 171 -14.95 -13.40 13.21
N TYR A 172 -13.67 -13.76 13.10
CA TYR A 172 -12.62 -13.21 13.95
C TYR A 172 -12.50 -11.69 13.79
N VAL A 173 -12.43 -11.22 12.55
CA VAL A 173 -12.33 -9.80 12.19
C VAL A 173 -13.57 -9.01 12.64
N TYR A 174 -14.76 -9.60 12.55
CA TYR A 174 -16.02 -8.97 12.96
C TYR A 174 -16.23 -8.93 14.47
N LYS A 175 -15.97 -10.05 15.16
CA LYS A 175 -16.43 -10.28 16.54
C LYS A 175 -15.29 -10.25 17.54
N VAL A 176 -14.22 -11.00 17.28
CA VAL A 176 -13.14 -11.21 18.26
C VAL A 176 -12.21 -10.01 18.31
N MET A 177 -11.66 -9.60 17.16
CA MET A 177 -10.70 -8.49 17.09
C MET A 177 -11.28 -7.17 17.63
N PRO A 178 -12.50 -6.73 17.28
CA PRO A 178 -13.06 -5.50 17.84
C PRO A 178 -13.33 -5.60 19.34
N GLN A 179 -13.71 -6.78 19.84
CA GLN A 179 -13.92 -7.01 21.27
C GLN A 179 -12.62 -6.99 22.06
N ASP A 180 -11.55 -7.62 21.55
CA ASP A 180 -10.23 -7.60 22.17
C ASP A 180 -9.70 -6.16 22.24
N LEU A 181 -9.83 -5.39 21.15
CA LEU A 181 -9.46 -3.98 21.12
C LEU A 181 -10.29 -3.15 22.11
N TYR A 182 -11.60 -3.41 22.23
CA TYR A 182 -12.47 -2.76 23.20
C TYR A 182 -12.01 -3.04 24.63
N ASN A 183 -11.77 -4.31 24.96
CA ASN A 183 -11.30 -4.70 26.29
C ASN A 183 -9.96 -4.03 26.61
N PHE A 184 -9.01 -4.08 25.68
CA PHE A 184 -7.68 -3.50 25.87
C PHE A 184 -7.71 -1.97 26.06
N LEU A 185 -8.40 -1.25 25.17
CA LEU A 185 -8.39 0.22 25.19
C LEU A 185 -9.29 0.79 26.29
N VAL A 186 -10.42 0.14 26.59
CA VAL A 186 -11.45 0.69 27.48
C VAL A 186 -11.45 0.03 28.86
N ASN A 187 -11.39 -1.30 28.94
CA ASN A 187 -11.57 -2.03 30.20
C ASN A 187 -10.25 -2.15 31.00
N ASP A 188 -9.15 -2.47 30.33
CA ASP A 188 -7.85 -2.69 30.98
C ASP A 188 -7.12 -1.38 31.32
N ARG A 189 -7.74 -0.22 30.99
CA ARG A 189 -7.29 1.16 31.25
C ARG A 189 -5.79 1.41 31.04
N PHE A 190 -5.17 0.66 30.14
CA PHE A 190 -3.73 0.47 30.27
C PHE A 190 -2.95 1.76 29.96
N LEU A 191 -3.48 2.72 29.16
CA LEU A 191 -2.57 3.58 28.38
C LEU A 191 -2.91 5.08 28.20
N LEU A 192 -4.02 5.61 28.70
CA LEU A 192 -4.32 7.04 28.56
C LEU A 192 -4.71 7.65 29.91
N TYR A 193 -3.70 7.85 30.76
CA TYR A 193 -3.81 8.65 31.98
C TYR A 193 -4.58 9.94 31.68
N ASN A 194 -5.74 10.10 32.33
CA ASN A 194 -6.64 11.27 32.35
C ASN A 194 -7.69 11.45 31.24
N LEU A 195 -7.98 10.48 30.37
CA LEU A 195 -9.10 10.60 29.42
C LEU A 195 -10.40 9.96 29.93
N ASN A 196 -11.50 10.70 29.82
CA ASN A 196 -12.85 10.15 29.94
C ASN A 196 -13.07 9.12 28.81
N ILE A 197 -13.73 7.99 29.09
CA ILE A 197 -14.06 6.95 28.10
C ILE A 197 -14.73 7.56 26.86
N GLU A 198 -15.64 8.53 27.02
CA GLU A 198 -16.28 9.22 25.88
C GLU A 198 -15.25 9.92 24.98
N GLN A 199 -14.23 10.55 25.57
CA GLN A 199 -13.17 11.24 24.84
C GLN A 199 -12.27 10.23 24.11
N LEU A 200 -11.94 9.11 24.75
CA LEU A 200 -11.17 8.04 24.14
C LEU A 200 -11.89 7.44 22.93
N ILE A 201 -13.16 7.08 23.10
CA ILE A 201 -14.00 6.55 22.03
C ILE A 201 -14.10 7.56 20.89
N PHE A 202 -14.28 8.85 21.21
CA PHE A 202 -14.32 9.91 20.22
C PHE A 202 -12.98 10.03 19.47
N TYR A 203 -11.84 9.96 20.18
CA TYR A 203 -10.51 10.02 19.60
C TYR A 203 -10.26 8.85 18.62
N ILE A 204 -10.50 7.63 19.06
CA ILE A 204 -10.32 6.42 18.24
C ILE A 204 -11.18 6.50 16.97
N LYS A 205 -12.45 6.87 17.13
CA LYS A 205 -13.40 6.93 16.02
C LYS A 205 -13.07 8.01 14.99
N ASN A 206 -12.58 9.17 15.43
CA ASN A 206 -12.49 10.35 14.58
C ASN A 206 -11.06 10.79 14.23
N PHE A 207 -10.02 10.29 14.90
CA PHE A 207 -8.63 10.77 14.68
C PHE A 207 -7.66 9.67 14.34
N PHE A 208 -7.71 8.56 15.08
CA PHE A 208 -6.65 7.55 15.06
C PHE A 208 -6.35 7.02 13.64
N PHE A 209 -7.38 6.88 12.80
CA PHE A 209 -7.24 6.47 11.38
C PHE A 209 -7.47 7.59 10.36
N ASN A 210 -7.57 8.84 10.80
CA ASN A 210 -7.81 9.99 9.94
C ASN A 210 -6.56 10.85 9.70
N GLN A 211 -5.53 10.72 10.52
CA GLN A 211 -4.22 11.34 10.28
C GLN A 211 -3.10 10.49 10.88
N TYR A 212 -2.24 9.93 10.05
CA TYR A 212 -1.12 9.08 10.49
C TYR A 212 -0.06 8.97 9.40
N SER A 213 1.12 8.45 9.76
CA SER A 213 2.18 8.15 8.80
C SER A 213 2.56 6.67 8.85
N ILE A 214 2.66 5.98 7.73
CA ILE A 214 3.01 4.55 7.67
C ILE A 214 3.89 4.28 6.46
N TYR A 215 4.90 3.43 6.60
CA TYR A 215 5.83 3.07 5.50
C TYR A 215 6.60 4.24 4.86
N GLY A 216 6.63 5.43 5.46
CA GLY A 216 7.15 6.66 4.84
C GLY A 216 6.09 7.48 4.08
N LEU A 217 4.82 7.09 4.18
CA LEU A 217 3.67 7.77 3.60
C LEU A 217 2.86 8.47 4.69
N SER A 218 2.56 9.75 4.50
CA SER A 218 1.64 10.49 5.36
C SER A 218 0.23 10.47 4.77
N VAL A 219 -0.76 10.26 5.63
CA VAL A 219 -2.17 10.07 5.27
C VAL A 219 -3.03 11.08 6.02
N LYS A 220 -4.00 11.70 5.34
CA LYS A 220 -5.00 12.59 5.97
C LYS A 220 -6.36 12.46 5.31
N ASN A 221 -7.41 12.33 6.11
CA ASN A 221 -8.79 12.45 5.64
C ASN A 221 -9.14 13.93 5.43
N LEU A 222 -9.59 14.29 4.22
CA LEU A 222 -9.98 15.64 3.82
C LEU A 222 -11.50 15.87 3.84
N GLY A 223 -12.29 14.84 4.17
CA GLY A 223 -13.75 14.92 4.27
C GLY A 223 -14.47 14.09 3.22
N SER A 224 -15.66 14.51 2.79
CA SER A 224 -16.53 13.68 1.93
C SER A 224 -16.37 13.98 0.43
N ILE A 225 -16.53 12.93 -0.39
CA ILE A 225 -16.58 13.04 -1.85
C ILE A 225 -17.71 13.97 -2.29
N LYS A 226 -18.87 13.92 -1.61
CA LYS A 226 -20.02 14.78 -1.93
C LYS A 226 -19.67 16.26 -1.82
N LYS A 227 -18.99 16.66 -0.73
CA LYS A 227 -18.54 18.05 -0.55
C LYS A 227 -17.52 18.43 -1.62
N PHE A 228 -16.53 17.57 -1.84
CA PHE A 228 -15.47 17.79 -2.83
C PHE A 228 -16.01 18.00 -4.24
N ILE A 229 -16.87 17.09 -4.73
CA ILE A 229 -17.49 17.17 -6.06
C ILE A 229 -18.38 18.40 -6.19
N ARG A 230 -19.11 18.77 -5.13
CA ARG A 230 -19.94 19.99 -5.14
C ARG A 230 -19.09 21.24 -5.33
N GLU A 231 -17.99 21.38 -4.59
CA GLU A 231 -17.10 22.54 -4.75
C GLU A 231 -16.41 22.53 -6.12
N PHE A 232 -15.97 21.38 -6.61
CA PHE A 232 -15.42 21.22 -7.96
C PHE A 232 -16.41 21.65 -9.06
N ASN A 233 -17.67 21.24 -8.96
CA ASN A 233 -18.69 21.57 -9.95
C ASN A 233 -19.02 23.08 -9.99
N LYS A 234 -18.97 23.78 -8.85
CA LYS A 234 -19.14 25.25 -8.83
C LYS A 234 -18.07 25.93 -9.68
N ILE A 235 -16.82 25.54 -9.48
CA ILE A 235 -15.68 26.10 -10.20
C ILE A 235 -15.74 25.78 -11.69
N LEU A 236 -16.15 24.56 -12.05
CA LEU A 236 -16.37 24.19 -13.45
C LEU A 236 -17.41 25.09 -14.13
N ILE A 237 -18.50 25.43 -13.44
CA ILE A 237 -19.54 26.32 -13.97
C ILE A 237 -19.00 27.74 -14.11
N GLU A 238 -18.26 28.23 -13.12
CA GLU A 238 -17.63 29.55 -13.15
C GLU A 238 -16.64 29.67 -14.33
N HIS A 239 -15.79 28.66 -14.54
CA HIS A 239 -14.88 28.61 -15.69
C HIS A 239 -15.63 28.65 -17.03
N LYS A 240 -16.70 27.86 -17.19
CA LYS A 240 -17.51 27.86 -18.41
C LYS A 240 -18.20 29.20 -18.67
N ASN A 241 -18.73 29.83 -17.62
CA ASN A 241 -19.40 31.12 -17.74
C ASN A 241 -18.43 32.28 -18.05
N GLN A 242 -17.16 32.14 -17.69
CA GLN A 242 -16.11 33.10 -18.03
C GLN A 242 -15.62 32.92 -19.48
N SER A 243 -15.51 31.67 -19.97
CA SER A 243 -15.16 31.41 -21.38
C SER A 243 -16.21 31.94 -22.35
N ASP A 244 -17.49 31.93 -21.98
CA ASP A 244 -18.58 32.43 -22.85
C ASP A 244 -18.64 33.97 -22.94
N LYS A 245 -17.96 34.70 -22.04
CA LYS A 245 -17.91 36.19 -22.04
C LYS A 245 -16.76 36.77 -22.87
N ASN A 246 -15.72 35.99 -23.15
CA ASN A 246 -14.61 36.42 -23.99
C ASN A 246 -14.77 35.79 -25.37
N GLN A 247 -15.25 36.57 -26.34
CA GLN A 247 -15.40 36.13 -27.73
C GLN A 247 -14.08 35.57 -28.28
N GLY A 248 -14.14 34.35 -28.81
CA GLY A 248 -13.13 33.76 -29.69
C GLY A 248 -12.10 32.89 -28.98
N ASP A 249 -12.32 31.57 -29.08
CA ASP A 249 -11.36 30.49 -28.82
C ASP A 249 -10.58 30.51 -27.51
N LEU A 250 -11.07 29.78 -26.50
CA LEU A 250 -10.25 28.94 -25.61
C LEU A 250 -11.09 28.04 -24.67
N LEU A 251 -12.05 27.30 -25.23
CA LEU A 251 -12.14 25.86 -24.93
C LEU A 251 -11.28 25.08 -25.95
N THR A 252 -10.20 25.68 -26.45
CA THR A 252 -9.15 24.91 -27.13
C THR A 252 -8.55 23.99 -26.08
N GLU A 253 -8.39 22.72 -26.40
CA GLU A 253 -7.49 21.63 -25.95
C GLU A 253 -6.46 21.81 -24.78
N ASN A 254 -6.28 23.00 -24.19
CA ASN A 254 -5.22 23.41 -23.28
C ASN A 254 -5.58 23.47 -21.78
N GLU A 255 -6.85 23.44 -21.34
CA GLU A 255 -7.16 23.32 -19.90
C GLU A 255 -7.36 21.84 -19.50
N ASN A 256 -6.32 21.03 -19.70
CA ASN A 256 -6.29 19.64 -19.21
C ASN A 256 -6.42 19.55 -17.67
N PHE A 257 -6.25 20.68 -16.97
CA PHE A 257 -6.25 20.79 -15.52
C PHE A 257 -6.88 22.09 -15.03
N ILE A 258 -7.58 22.01 -13.88
CA ILE A 258 -8.18 23.14 -13.17
C ILE A 258 -7.63 23.17 -11.74
N GLU A 259 -7.43 24.38 -11.22
CA GLU A 259 -7.05 24.61 -9.84
C GLU A 259 -8.22 25.18 -9.03
N PHE A 260 -8.44 24.68 -7.81
CA PHE A 260 -9.44 25.27 -6.92
C PHE A 260 -9.11 25.08 -5.45
N ASN A 261 -9.72 25.92 -4.62
CA ASN A 261 -9.58 25.86 -3.18
C ASN A 261 -10.68 24.97 -2.59
N TYR A 262 -10.28 23.94 -1.85
CA TYR A 262 -11.17 23.06 -1.11
C TYR A 262 -10.99 23.31 0.39
N LYS A 263 -12.08 23.70 1.04
CA LYS A 263 -12.12 23.90 2.50
C LYS A 263 -12.35 22.55 3.18
N ASN A 264 -11.28 22.01 3.76
CA ASN A 264 -11.32 20.83 4.60
C ASN A 264 -11.76 21.25 5.98
N SER A 265 -12.78 20.57 6.52
CA SER A 265 -13.20 20.74 7.90
C SER A 265 -12.90 19.44 8.64
N TYR A 266 -12.26 19.53 9.79
CA TYR A 266 -12.08 18.39 10.67
C TYR A 266 -12.32 18.84 12.11
N ASN A 267 -12.96 17.98 12.88
CA ASN A 267 -13.07 18.21 14.31
C ASN A 267 -11.69 17.95 14.92
N THR A 268 -11.30 18.73 15.93
CA THR A 268 -10.18 18.42 16.82
C THR A 268 -10.68 18.43 18.26
N TYR A 269 -10.10 17.58 19.09
CA TYR A 269 -10.34 17.59 20.52
C TYR A 269 -9.12 18.16 21.21
N PHE A 270 -9.29 19.20 22.02
CA PHE A 270 -8.22 19.69 22.89
C PHE A 270 -8.43 19.15 24.29
N TYR A 271 -7.43 18.40 24.77
CA TYR A 271 -7.44 17.83 26.11
C TYR A 271 -7.56 18.90 27.20
N ASP A 272 -7.06 20.11 26.94
CA ASP A 272 -7.07 21.21 27.92
C ASP A 272 -8.42 21.91 28.08
N PHE A 273 -9.35 21.76 27.13
CA PHE A 273 -10.60 22.56 27.09
C PHE A 273 -11.88 21.73 27.03
N GLU A 274 -11.78 20.40 26.97
CA GLU A 274 -12.90 19.45 26.81
C GLU A 274 -13.87 19.76 25.64
N GLU A 275 -13.49 20.66 24.73
CA GLU A 275 -14.35 21.16 23.67
C GLU A 275 -13.99 20.56 22.31
N LEU A 276 -15.06 20.19 21.60
CA LEU A 276 -14.99 19.91 20.18
C LEU A 276 -14.90 21.21 19.39
N ARG A 277 -13.81 21.37 18.64
CA ARG A 277 -13.65 22.52 17.74
C ARG A 277 -13.52 22.03 16.31
N GLU A 278 -14.33 22.61 15.43
CA GLU A 278 -14.17 22.44 13.99
C GLU A 278 -13.02 23.33 13.52
N TYR A 279 -11.94 22.72 13.05
CA TYR A 279 -10.87 23.40 12.35
C TYR A 279 -11.13 23.31 10.87
N SER A 280 -10.86 24.42 10.18
CA SER A 280 -10.92 24.44 8.74
C SER A 280 -9.60 24.86 8.13
N GLU A 281 -9.13 24.06 7.20
CA GLU A 281 -7.93 24.29 6.41
C GLU A 281 -8.33 24.42 4.94
N ILE A 282 -7.84 25.45 4.25
CA ILE A 282 -8.06 25.60 2.81
C ILE A 282 -6.86 25.00 2.09
N LYS A 283 -7.11 23.97 1.28
CA LYS A 283 -6.09 23.36 0.41
C LYS A 283 -6.37 23.71 -1.03
N LYS A 284 -5.32 24.05 -1.78
CA LYS A 284 -5.42 24.27 -3.22
C LYS A 284 -5.19 22.95 -3.94
N HIS A 285 -6.11 22.53 -4.79
CA HIS A 285 -6.03 21.28 -5.55
C HIS A 285 -5.83 21.56 -7.04
N LEU A 286 -5.05 20.71 -7.70
CA LEU A 286 -4.97 20.55 -9.14
C LEU A 286 -5.74 19.28 -9.54
N ILE A 287 -6.69 19.41 -10.45
CA ILE A 287 -7.55 18.32 -10.91
C ILE A 287 -7.52 18.25 -12.43
N SER A 288 -7.61 17.04 -12.99
CA SER A 288 -8.00 16.85 -14.39
C SER A 288 -9.53 16.68 -14.49
N PRO A 289 -10.27 17.64 -15.08
CA PRO A 289 -11.72 17.54 -15.20
C PRO A 289 -12.19 16.33 -16.02
N LYS A 290 -11.39 15.93 -17.02
CA LYS A 290 -11.64 14.75 -17.83
C LYS A 290 -11.61 13.47 -17.00
N ASN A 291 -10.64 13.34 -16.07
CA ASN A 291 -10.61 12.19 -15.16
C ASN A 291 -11.85 12.13 -14.25
N ILE A 292 -12.26 13.27 -13.67
CA ILE A 292 -13.44 13.31 -12.79
C ILE A 292 -14.71 12.99 -13.58
N SER A 293 -14.92 13.61 -14.75
CA SER A 293 -16.13 13.40 -15.55
C SER A 293 -16.29 11.96 -16.03
N ILE A 294 -15.22 11.32 -16.53
CA ILE A 294 -15.26 9.91 -17.00
C ILE A 294 -15.58 8.96 -15.84
N ASN A 295 -15.08 9.24 -14.63
CA ASN A 295 -15.20 8.34 -13.48
C ASN A 295 -16.28 8.76 -12.47
N LEU A 296 -17.03 9.84 -12.71
CA LEU A 296 -17.91 10.47 -11.72
C LEU A 296 -18.91 9.50 -11.09
N ASN A 297 -19.59 8.71 -11.93
CA ASN A 297 -20.57 7.73 -11.48
C ASN A 297 -19.93 6.70 -10.55
N ASN A 298 -18.72 6.25 -10.87
CA ASN A 298 -17.99 5.28 -10.06
C ASN A 298 -17.42 5.89 -8.77
N ILE A 299 -17.01 7.16 -8.81
CA ILE A 299 -16.51 7.91 -7.65
C ILE A 299 -17.62 8.10 -6.61
N ILE A 300 -18.86 8.32 -7.05
CA ILE A 300 -20.01 8.56 -6.16
C ILE A 300 -20.72 7.25 -5.77
N ALA A 301 -20.54 6.18 -6.55
CA ALA A 301 -21.12 4.86 -6.27
C ALA A 301 -20.65 4.32 -4.91
N LYS A 302 -21.61 3.81 -4.13
CA LYS A 302 -21.38 3.34 -2.75
C LYS A 302 -21.05 1.86 -2.64
N ASP A 303 -21.11 1.11 -3.73
CA ASP A 303 -20.97 -0.35 -3.79
C ASP A 303 -19.70 -0.80 -4.52
N ASN A 304 -18.76 0.13 -4.74
CA ASN A 304 -17.56 -0.09 -5.55
C ASN A 304 -16.29 -0.10 -4.68
N TYR A 305 -15.69 -1.28 -4.48
CA TYR A 305 -14.40 -1.40 -3.79
C TYR A 305 -13.23 -0.99 -4.71
N LYS A 306 -13.09 0.32 -4.94
CA LYS A 306 -12.02 0.92 -5.74
C LYS A 306 -11.63 2.30 -5.18
N PHE A 307 -10.41 2.72 -5.48
CA PHE A 307 -9.88 4.00 -5.04
C PHE A 307 -9.50 4.87 -6.24
N TYR A 308 -10.36 5.82 -6.63
CA TYR A 308 -10.08 6.67 -7.79
C TYR A 308 -9.29 7.89 -7.36
N ILE A 309 -8.23 8.20 -8.11
CA ILE A 309 -7.53 9.47 -7.95
C ILE A 309 -8.45 10.64 -8.33
N LEU A 310 -8.50 11.65 -7.46
CA LEU A 310 -9.28 12.85 -7.64
C LEU A 310 -8.41 14.01 -8.12
N GLY A 311 -7.22 14.16 -7.52
CA GLY A 311 -6.33 15.27 -7.83
C GLY A 311 -5.03 15.23 -7.06
N MET A 312 -4.39 16.39 -7.00
CA MET A 312 -3.18 16.63 -6.23
C MET A 312 -3.34 17.94 -5.46
N VAL A 313 -3.04 17.93 -4.16
CA VAL A 313 -2.87 19.17 -3.38
C VAL A 313 -1.59 19.87 -3.85
N LEU A 314 -1.70 21.17 -4.14
CA LEU A 314 -0.59 22.03 -4.54
C LEU A 314 -0.01 22.85 -3.39
N LEU A 315 -0.87 23.31 -2.48
CA LEU A 315 -0.50 24.14 -1.33
C LEU A 315 -1.22 23.60 -0.08
N GLY A 316 -0.47 23.50 1.02
CA GLY A 316 -0.96 22.92 2.28
C GLY A 316 -1.05 21.39 2.26
N GLY A 317 -0.41 20.72 1.31
CA GLY A 317 -0.36 19.26 1.25
C GLY A 317 0.58 18.64 2.28
N LEU A 318 0.42 17.33 2.53
CA LEU A 318 1.20 16.57 3.53
C LEU A 318 2.68 16.41 3.17
N GLY A 319 3.02 16.58 1.89
CA GLY A 319 4.36 16.41 1.39
C GLY A 319 5.31 17.56 1.74
N PRO A 320 6.61 17.32 1.62
CA PRO A 320 7.66 18.30 1.92
C PRO A 320 7.62 19.55 1.04
N GLN A 321 7.02 19.46 -0.16
CA GLN A 321 6.78 20.59 -1.06
C GLN A 321 5.37 21.19 -0.91
N GLY A 322 4.62 20.77 0.12
CA GLY A 322 3.19 21.11 0.27
C GLY A 322 2.28 20.36 -0.72
N HIS A 323 2.71 19.19 -1.19
CA HIS A 323 2.02 18.40 -2.21
C HIS A 323 1.45 17.08 -1.67
N GLY A 324 0.42 16.54 -2.29
CA GLY A 324 -0.13 15.22 -1.93
C GLY A 324 -1.17 14.73 -2.94
N PHE A 325 -1.26 13.42 -3.17
CA PHE A 325 -2.27 12.85 -4.06
C PHE A 325 -3.57 12.64 -3.29
N THR A 326 -4.71 12.98 -3.90
CA THR A 326 -6.02 12.73 -3.30
C THR A 326 -6.77 11.62 -3.99
N TYR A 327 -7.38 10.75 -3.20
CA TYR A 327 -8.14 9.60 -3.65
C TYR A 327 -9.54 9.63 -3.05
N SER A 328 -10.52 9.18 -3.83
CA SER A 328 -11.82 8.78 -3.32
C SER A 328 -11.70 7.41 -2.67
N THR A 329 -12.44 7.21 -1.57
CA THR A 329 -12.56 5.91 -0.92
C THR A 329 -13.96 5.32 -1.10
N PRO A 330 -14.11 4.00 -1.01
CA PRO A 330 -15.41 3.36 -1.08
C PRO A 330 -16.38 3.79 0.06
N LYS A 331 -15.87 4.27 1.21
CA LYS A 331 -16.68 4.85 2.30
C LYS A 331 -17.19 6.27 1.99
N GLY A 332 -16.90 6.83 0.81
CA GLY A 332 -17.36 8.15 0.42
C GLY A 332 -16.46 9.30 0.90
N GLU A 333 -15.19 9.02 1.21
CA GLU A 333 -14.22 9.98 1.72
C GLU A 333 -13.23 10.43 0.66
N VAL A 334 -12.57 11.56 0.93
CA VAL A 334 -11.40 12.03 0.20
C VAL A 334 -10.20 11.87 1.11
N VAL A 335 -9.23 11.06 0.71
CA VAL A 335 -8.00 10.82 1.47
C VAL A 335 -6.81 11.35 0.69
N GLU A 336 -5.98 12.16 1.36
CA GLU A 336 -4.69 12.62 0.87
C GLU A 336 -3.58 11.67 1.31
N ILE A 337 -2.69 11.31 0.39
CA ILE A 337 -1.48 10.53 0.67
C ILE A 337 -0.27 11.21 0.01
N CYS A 338 0.83 11.29 0.73
CA CYS A 338 2.10 11.77 0.18
C CYS A 338 3.31 10.99 0.71
N SER A 339 4.34 10.83 -0.12
CA SER A 339 5.63 10.24 0.25
C SER A 339 6.58 11.24 0.89
N ASP A 340 7.57 10.72 1.62
CA ASP A 340 8.63 11.53 2.24
C ASP A 340 9.53 12.24 1.21
N ILE A 341 10.38 13.18 1.68
CA ILE A 341 11.22 14.01 0.83
C ILE A 341 12.30 13.25 0.07
N LYS A 342 12.99 12.33 0.75
CA LYS A 342 14.10 11.57 0.17
C LYS A 342 13.59 10.61 -0.90
N GLU A 343 12.40 10.10 -0.70
CA GLU A 343 11.77 9.15 -1.59
C GLU A 343 11.12 9.82 -2.81
N ASN A 344 10.53 11.02 -2.64
CA ASN A 344 10.08 11.84 -3.76
C ASN A 344 11.24 12.17 -4.71
N GLU A 345 12.41 12.52 -4.16
CA GLU A 345 13.64 12.75 -4.95
C GLU A 345 14.05 11.49 -5.73
N ALA A 346 14.04 10.32 -5.08
CA ALA A 346 14.37 9.05 -5.73
C ALA A 346 13.40 8.70 -6.89
N ILE A 347 12.11 8.99 -6.74
CA ILE A 347 11.11 8.78 -7.81
C ILE A 347 11.37 9.73 -8.99
N ILE A 348 11.67 11.01 -8.71
CA ILE A 348 12.00 11.98 -9.75
C ILE A 348 13.23 11.55 -10.54
N VAL A 349 14.28 11.05 -9.86
CA VAL A 349 15.48 10.51 -10.50
C VAL A 349 15.15 9.34 -11.43
N LYS A 350 14.36 8.37 -10.97
CA LYS A 350 13.93 7.23 -11.80
C LYS A 350 13.12 7.68 -13.03
N TYR A 351 12.23 8.66 -12.87
CA TYR A 351 11.45 9.18 -13.98
C TYR A 351 12.31 9.93 -15.01
N LYS A 352 13.29 10.72 -14.57
CA LYS A 352 14.29 11.33 -15.47
C LYS A 352 15.06 10.28 -16.25
N GLN A 353 15.46 9.19 -15.61
CA GLN A 353 16.14 8.08 -16.25
C GLN A 353 15.27 7.42 -17.34
N PHE A 354 13.98 7.22 -17.06
CA PHE A 354 13.02 6.74 -18.05
C PHE A 354 12.91 7.68 -19.26
N LEU A 355 12.75 9.00 -19.04
CA LEU A 355 12.68 9.99 -20.12
C LEU A 355 13.94 9.99 -20.98
N LYS A 356 15.12 9.93 -20.34
CA LYS A 356 16.41 9.80 -21.03
C LYS A 356 16.44 8.57 -21.93
N GLN A 357 16.08 7.39 -21.42
CA GLN A 357 16.07 6.16 -22.21
C GLN A 357 15.10 6.24 -23.40
N GLN A 358 13.89 6.74 -23.17
CA GLN A 358 12.90 6.94 -24.23
C GLN A 358 13.40 7.90 -25.32
N PHE A 359 14.06 8.98 -24.91
CA PHE A 359 14.67 9.93 -25.83
C PHE A 359 15.77 9.29 -26.66
N LEU A 360 16.74 8.60 -26.04
CA LEU A 360 17.85 7.96 -26.75
C LEU A 360 17.34 6.95 -27.79
N VAL A 361 16.38 6.11 -27.42
CA VAL A 361 15.78 5.12 -28.33
C VAL A 361 15.06 5.79 -29.51
N ARG A 362 14.30 6.87 -29.25
CA ARG A 362 13.60 7.61 -30.33
C ARG A 362 14.58 8.34 -31.23
N LEU A 363 15.61 8.95 -30.66
CA LEU A 363 16.65 9.65 -31.39
C LEU A 363 17.41 8.70 -32.31
N GLU A 364 17.79 7.52 -31.83
CA GLU A 364 18.43 6.49 -32.64
C GLU A 364 17.58 6.12 -33.86
N LYS A 365 16.26 5.92 -33.66
CA LYS A 365 15.31 5.61 -34.75
C LYS A 365 15.19 6.76 -35.75
N GLU A 366 15.11 8.01 -35.30
CA GLU A 366 15.03 9.18 -36.19
C GLU A 366 16.33 9.36 -36.99
N MET A 367 17.50 9.18 -36.36
CA MET A 367 18.80 9.25 -37.06
C MET A 367 18.96 8.13 -38.11
N LYS A 368 18.46 6.92 -37.82
CA LYS A 368 18.42 5.82 -38.81
C LYS A 368 17.53 6.14 -40.00
N LYS A 369 16.35 6.77 -39.79
CA LYS A 369 15.47 7.20 -40.89
C LYS A 369 16.14 8.21 -41.82
N LEU A 370 16.98 9.08 -41.25
CA LEU A 370 17.78 10.07 -41.97
C LEU A 370 19.06 9.47 -42.60
N GLN A 371 19.19 8.13 -42.61
CA GLN A 371 20.33 7.41 -43.20
C GLN A 371 21.70 7.82 -42.65
N ILE A 372 21.75 8.29 -41.39
CA ILE A 372 23.00 8.63 -40.72
C ILE A 372 23.81 7.35 -40.46
N GLU A 373 25.12 7.40 -40.67
CA GLU A 373 26.01 6.25 -40.46
C GLU A 373 25.90 5.69 -39.03
N SER A 374 25.81 4.37 -38.91
CA SER A 374 25.65 3.68 -37.61
C SER A 374 26.79 3.99 -36.62
N SER A 375 28.00 4.23 -37.12
CA SER A 375 29.17 4.67 -36.35
C SER A 375 28.94 6.02 -35.66
N ILE A 376 28.28 6.95 -36.35
CA ILE A 376 27.99 8.30 -35.87
C ILE A 376 26.78 8.29 -34.95
N ILE A 377 25.75 7.51 -35.28
CA ILE A 377 24.61 7.27 -34.40
C ILE A 377 25.11 6.77 -33.04
N LYS A 378 26.00 5.77 -33.04
CA LYS A 378 26.59 5.23 -31.82
C LYS A 378 27.35 6.30 -31.02
N LYS A 379 28.20 7.12 -31.67
CA LYS A 379 28.90 8.24 -31.02
C LYS A 379 27.94 9.22 -30.33
N VAL A 380 26.85 9.59 -31.02
CA VAL A 380 25.84 10.54 -30.49
C VAL A 380 25.09 9.93 -29.31
N ILE A 381 24.65 8.68 -29.41
CA ILE A 381 23.90 7.99 -28.36
C ILE A 381 24.78 7.73 -27.13
N ASP A 382 26.01 7.26 -27.30
CA ASP A 382 26.94 7.00 -26.20
C ASP A 382 27.26 8.30 -25.45
N TYR A 383 27.54 9.39 -26.19
CA TYR A 383 27.79 10.72 -25.60
C TYR A 383 26.58 11.26 -24.82
N LEU A 384 25.37 11.20 -25.40
CA LEU A 384 24.15 11.63 -24.70
C LEU A 384 23.82 10.75 -23.50
N SER A 385 24.12 9.46 -23.58
CA SER A 385 23.98 8.53 -22.45
C SER A 385 24.95 8.86 -21.32
N GLU A 386 26.16 9.32 -21.62
CA GLU A 386 27.14 9.69 -20.61
C GLU A 386 26.83 11.06 -19.97
N VAL A 387 26.56 12.08 -20.78
CA VAL A 387 26.45 13.48 -20.30
C VAL A 387 25.12 13.78 -19.60
N ILE A 388 24.04 13.05 -19.91
CA ILE A 388 22.75 13.19 -19.24
C ILE A 388 22.74 12.29 -17.98
N ASP A 389 23.48 12.67 -16.93
CA ASP A 389 23.64 11.83 -15.72
C ASP A 389 22.44 11.87 -14.74
N GLN A 390 22.35 10.82 -13.91
CA GLN A 390 21.24 10.40 -13.05
C GLN A 390 21.01 11.31 -11.82
N LYS A 391 22.04 11.96 -11.29
CA LYS A 391 21.97 12.68 -10.01
C LYS A 391 21.96 14.20 -10.13
N GLU A 392 22.32 14.73 -11.29
CA GLU A 392 22.47 16.17 -11.43
C GLU A 392 21.13 16.82 -11.79
N LEU A 393 20.81 17.89 -11.07
CA LEU A 393 20.12 19.04 -11.66
C LEU A 393 20.98 19.49 -12.83
N ILE A 394 20.76 18.91 -14.01
CA ILE A 394 21.54 19.26 -15.19
C ILE A 394 21.26 20.73 -15.47
N ASN A 395 22.30 21.51 -15.27
CA ASN A 395 22.26 22.94 -15.45
C ASN A 395 21.95 23.25 -16.93
N TYR A 396 20.95 24.10 -17.19
CA TYR A 396 20.60 24.51 -18.56
C TYR A 396 21.80 25.06 -19.34
N TYR A 397 22.84 25.57 -18.65
CA TYR A 397 24.10 25.97 -19.26
C TYR A 397 24.86 24.84 -19.98
N LYS A 398 24.57 23.55 -19.71
CA LYS A 398 25.18 22.41 -20.41
C LYS A 398 24.54 22.14 -21.79
N LYS A 399 23.38 22.73 -22.10
CA LYS A 399 22.65 22.52 -23.37
C LYS A 399 23.50 22.88 -24.60
N GLU A 400 24.07 24.09 -24.62
CA GLU A 400 24.87 24.58 -25.74
C GLU A 400 26.15 23.74 -25.99
N PRO A 401 26.96 23.40 -24.98
CA PRO A 401 28.07 22.46 -25.14
C PRO A 401 27.66 21.09 -25.72
N ILE A 402 26.54 20.52 -25.25
CA ILE A 402 26.02 19.24 -25.74
C ILE A 402 25.65 19.34 -27.23
N LEU A 403 24.89 20.37 -27.61
CA LEU A 403 24.49 20.59 -29.00
C LEU A 403 25.69 20.81 -29.93
N LYS A 404 26.71 21.57 -29.49
CA LYS A 404 27.95 21.77 -30.25
C LYS A 404 28.68 20.44 -30.53
N LYS A 405 28.75 19.56 -29.53
CA LYS A 405 29.42 18.26 -29.67
C LYS A 405 28.65 17.31 -30.58
N ILE A 406 27.32 17.27 -30.47
CA ILE A 406 26.46 16.51 -31.38
C ILE A 406 26.62 17.01 -32.81
N ASN A 407 26.60 18.34 -33.02
CA ASN A 407 26.86 18.93 -34.34
C ASN A 407 28.21 18.50 -34.91
N SER A 408 29.26 18.45 -34.09
CA SER A 408 30.56 17.95 -34.56
C SER A 408 30.51 16.49 -35.01
N PHE A 409 29.85 15.61 -34.26
CA PHE A 409 29.74 14.19 -34.64
C PHE A 409 28.95 14.01 -35.93
N LEU A 410 27.86 14.76 -36.09
CA LEU A 410 27.04 14.69 -37.27
C LEU A 410 27.72 15.31 -38.51
N SER A 411 28.57 16.31 -38.31
CA SER A 411 29.38 16.92 -39.38
C SER A 411 30.49 15.98 -39.89
N GLU A 412 30.84 14.94 -39.14
CA GLU A 412 31.75 13.88 -39.59
C GLU A 412 31.09 12.94 -40.62
N SER A 413 29.74 12.93 -40.71
CA SER A 413 29.02 12.13 -41.71
C SER A 413 29.24 12.72 -43.10
N ARG A 414 29.74 11.91 -44.04
CA ARG A 414 29.96 12.32 -45.43
C ARG A 414 28.67 12.35 -46.25
N ILE A 415 27.51 12.76 -45.72
CA ILE A 415 26.39 13.08 -46.62
C ILE A 415 26.72 14.47 -47.19
N SER A 416 26.80 14.54 -48.51
CA SER A 416 27.38 15.65 -49.25
C SER A 416 26.37 16.78 -49.47
N LYS A 417 26.63 17.91 -48.82
CA LYS A 417 26.60 19.29 -49.34
C LYS A 417 25.36 19.92 -50.02
N TYR A 418 24.26 19.26 -50.39
CA TYR A 418 23.20 20.01 -51.12
C TYR A 418 21.71 19.83 -50.74
N ASP A 419 21.31 18.87 -49.90
CA ASP A 419 19.92 18.78 -49.36
C ASP A 419 19.83 19.07 -47.84
N TYR A 420 20.92 19.63 -47.31
CA TYR A 420 21.36 19.45 -45.93
C TYR A 420 20.75 20.37 -44.87
N ASN A 421 19.92 21.34 -45.24
CA ASN A 421 19.64 22.46 -44.34
C ASN A 421 18.36 22.31 -43.54
N LYS A 422 17.29 21.70 -44.08
CA LYS A 422 16.00 21.70 -43.39
C LYS A 422 15.87 20.51 -42.43
N GLU A 423 16.03 19.28 -42.93
CA GLU A 423 15.88 18.07 -42.12
C GLU A 423 16.92 17.97 -41.00
N PHE A 424 18.15 18.41 -41.27
CA PHE A 424 19.21 18.47 -40.27
C PHE A 424 18.93 19.49 -39.17
N ARG A 425 18.50 20.70 -39.53
CA ARG A 425 18.07 21.70 -38.54
C ARG A 425 16.85 21.22 -37.76
N GLU A 426 15.92 20.52 -38.41
CA GLU A 426 14.79 19.90 -37.73
C GLU A 426 15.23 18.81 -36.75
N LEU A 427 16.22 17.98 -37.09
CA LEU A 427 16.81 16.99 -36.18
C LEU A 427 17.48 17.68 -34.98
N ILE A 428 18.32 18.69 -35.22
CA ILE A 428 18.97 19.46 -34.16
C ILE A 428 17.95 20.18 -33.28
N ASN A 429 16.89 20.74 -33.86
CA ASN A 429 15.80 21.36 -33.10
C ASN A 429 15.03 20.32 -32.28
N LYS A 430 14.75 19.13 -32.83
CA LYS A 430 14.14 18.01 -32.09
C LYS A 430 15.02 17.58 -30.92
N ILE A 431 16.35 17.47 -31.14
CA ILE A 431 17.33 17.15 -30.09
C ILE A 431 17.36 18.25 -29.03
N SER A 432 17.44 19.52 -29.44
CA SER A 432 17.46 20.69 -28.57
C SER A 432 16.20 20.76 -27.68
N ASN A 433 15.02 20.61 -28.27
CA ASN A 433 13.75 20.59 -27.57
C ASN A 433 13.65 19.40 -26.60
N ALA A 434 14.09 18.22 -27.04
CA ALA A 434 14.07 17.03 -26.19
C ALA A 434 15.05 17.13 -25.01
N ILE A 435 16.27 17.66 -25.24
CA ILE A 435 17.23 17.96 -24.19
C ILE A 435 16.60 18.93 -23.20
N GLU A 436 16.00 20.03 -23.66
CA GLU A 436 15.34 20.99 -22.78
C GLU A 436 14.26 20.36 -21.88
N VAL A 437 13.46 19.44 -22.43
CA VAL A 437 12.46 18.68 -21.66
C VAL A 437 13.09 17.72 -20.64
N ILE A 438 14.22 17.08 -20.96
CA ILE A 438 14.90 16.13 -20.06
C ILE A 438 15.66 16.85 -18.96
N LEU A 439 16.29 17.98 -19.29
CA LEU A 439 17.14 18.73 -18.37
C LEU A 439 16.34 19.61 -17.40
N ARG A 440 15.06 19.91 -17.70
CA ARG A 440 14.24 20.73 -16.81
C ARG A 440 14.08 20.09 -15.42
N PRO A 441 13.96 20.89 -14.34
CA PRO A 441 13.51 20.38 -13.04
C PRO A 441 12.16 19.66 -13.20
N ILE A 442 12.08 18.42 -12.72
CA ILE A 442 10.83 17.66 -12.72
C ILE A 442 10.23 17.74 -11.33
N SER A 443 8.99 18.19 -11.26
CA SER A 443 8.21 18.28 -10.04
C SER A 443 7.23 17.12 -9.89
N MET A 444 6.65 16.96 -8.70
CA MET A 444 5.50 16.06 -8.49
C MET A 444 4.30 16.43 -9.38
N ILE A 445 4.13 17.71 -9.69
CA ILE A 445 3.06 18.21 -10.57
C ILE A 445 3.22 17.62 -11.98
N ASP A 446 4.45 17.54 -12.50
CA ASP A 446 4.71 16.93 -13.81
C ASP A 446 4.32 15.45 -13.85
N GLN A 447 4.62 14.71 -12.78
CA GLN A 447 4.24 13.31 -12.66
C GLN A 447 2.73 13.13 -12.59
N PHE A 448 2.04 13.98 -11.81
CA PHE A 448 0.58 13.97 -11.74
C PHE A 448 -0.05 14.26 -13.11
N LYS A 449 0.42 15.31 -13.79
CA LYS A 449 -0.10 15.67 -15.13
C LYS A 449 0.11 14.55 -16.14
N ALA A 450 1.30 13.94 -16.17
CA ALA A 450 1.59 12.81 -17.04
C ALA A 450 0.64 11.62 -16.79
N ARG A 451 0.39 11.27 -15.52
CA ARG A 451 -0.57 10.21 -15.15
C ARG A 451 -1.99 10.55 -15.60
N MET A 452 -2.45 11.77 -15.39
CA MET A 452 -3.80 12.17 -15.81
C MET A 452 -3.97 12.15 -17.33
N ASN A 453 -2.92 12.52 -18.09
CA ASN A 453 -2.94 12.42 -19.55
C ASN A 453 -3.03 10.95 -20.00
N LEU A 454 -2.29 10.04 -19.38
CA LEU A 454 -2.40 8.60 -19.68
C LEU A 454 -3.80 8.04 -19.38
N ILE A 455 -4.47 8.52 -18.33
CA ILE A 455 -5.88 8.18 -18.05
C ILE A 455 -6.78 8.75 -19.16
N ALA A 456 -6.59 10.01 -19.52
CA ALA A 456 -7.37 10.67 -20.57
C ALA A 456 -7.23 10.00 -21.94
N GLU A 457 -6.09 9.35 -22.19
CA GLU A 457 -5.79 8.54 -23.38
C GLU A 457 -6.27 7.08 -23.26
N GLY A 458 -6.83 6.67 -22.11
CA GLY A 458 -7.29 5.30 -21.86
C GLY A 458 -6.17 4.27 -21.69
N LYS A 459 -4.91 4.70 -21.50
CA LYS A 459 -3.74 3.82 -21.35
C LYS A 459 -3.61 3.23 -19.96
N ILE A 460 -4.11 3.94 -18.94
CA ILE A 460 -4.17 3.47 -17.55
C ILE A 460 -5.53 3.85 -16.95
N LYS A 461 -5.98 3.09 -15.96
CA LYS A 461 -7.23 3.40 -15.25
C LYS A 461 -6.96 4.32 -14.06
N SER A 462 -7.96 5.10 -13.69
CA SER A 462 -7.88 6.05 -12.57
C SER A 462 -7.68 5.32 -11.24
N GLU A 463 -8.33 4.17 -11.05
CA GLU A 463 -8.18 3.34 -9.86
C GLU A 463 -6.82 2.63 -9.73
N ASP A 464 -6.04 2.55 -10.82
CA ASP A 464 -4.73 1.89 -10.80
C ASP A 464 -3.60 2.84 -10.37
N ILE A 465 -3.84 4.15 -10.34
CA ILE A 465 -2.81 5.12 -9.95
C ILE A 465 -2.29 4.88 -8.54
N ALA A 466 -3.18 4.52 -7.60
CA ALA A 466 -2.77 4.23 -6.23
C ALA A 466 -1.78 3.05 -6.15
N LYS A 467 -1.92 2.04 -7.02
CA LYS A 467 -1.02 0.87 -7.11
C LYS A 467 0.31 1.25 -7.74
N LEU A 468 0.26 2.09 -8.78
CA LEU A 468 1.42 2.57 -9.52
C LEU A 468 2.21 3.64 -8.75
N THR A 469 1.63 4.20 -7.69
CA THR A 469 2.30 5.16 -6.80
C THR A 469 2.86 4.38 -5.61
N SER A 470 4.02 3.75 -5.85
CA SER A 470 4.70 2.87 -4.89
C SER A 470 5.90 3.53 -4.22
N LEU A 471 6.07 3.20 -2.95
CA LEU A 471 7.17 3.53 -2.09
C LEU A 471 7.83 2.25 -1.56
N LYS A 472 9.08 1.98 -1.97
CA LYS A 472 9.76 0.70 -1.71
C LYS A 472 8.87 -0.48 -2.15
N ASN A 473 8.36 -1.26 -1.19
CA ASN A 473 7.51 -2.44 -1.42
C ASN A 473 6.02 -2.18 -1.10
N LYS A 474 5.63 -0.95 -0.76
CA LYS A 474 4.27 -0.57 -0.38
C LYS A 474 3.76 0.57 -1.24
N SER A 475 2.50 0.55 -1.64
CA SER A 475 1.88 1.54 -2.49
C SER A 475 0.87 2.40 -1.74
N HIS A 476 0.45 3.52 -2.34
CA HIS A 476 -0.69 4.27 -1.83
C HIS A 476 -1.93 3.35 -1.73
N TYR A 477 -2.06 2.40 -2.66
CA TYR A 477 -3.13 1.40 -2.63
C TYR A 477 -3.07 0.52 -1.38
N ASP A 478 -1.88 0.08 -0.95
CA ASP A 478 -1.71 -0.71 0.27
C ASP A 478 -2.25 0.03 1.48
N VAL A 479 -1.86 1.30 1.64
CA VAL A 479 -2.33 2.14 2.74
C VAL A 479 -3.85 2.34 2.69
N LEU A 480 -4.42 2.54 1.50
CA LEU A 480 -5.86 2.75 1.33
C LEU A 480 -6.68 1.49 1.68
N ARG A 481 -6.25 0.31 1.26
CA ARG A 481 -6.95 -0.95 1.58
C ARG A 481 -6.81 -1.34 3.06
N GLU A 482 -5.65 -1.08 3.67
CA GLU A 482 -5.43 -1.32 5.10
C GLU A 482 -6.26 -0.34 5.94
N ARG A 483 -6.31 0.95 5.56
CA ARG A 483 -7.19 1.94 6.20
C ARG A 483 -8.65 1.51 6.13
N PHE A 484 -9.11 1.11 4.95
CA PHE A 484 -10.50 0.68 4.74
C PHE A 484 -10.88 -0.51 5.63
N PHE A 485 -9.95 -1.46 5.82
CA PHE A 485 -10.12 -2.56 6.78
C PHE A 485 -10.30 -2.07 8.21
N PHE A 486 -9.40 -1.21 8.69
CA PHE A 486 -9.49 -0.69 10.06
C PHE A 486 -10.74 0.15 10.33
N GLN A 487 -11.31 0.80 9.31
CA GLN A 487 -12.58 1.51 9.47
C GLN A 487 -13.73 0.57 9.87
N TYR A 488 -13.80 -0.65 9.31
CA TYR A 488 -14.80 -1.63 9.74
C TYR A 488 -14.59 -2.05 11.20
N ILE A 489 -13.33 -2.33 11.57
CA ILE A 489 -12.97 -2.70 12.96
C ILE A 489 -13.42 -1.62 13.94
N ILE A 490 -13.18 -0.34 13.62
CA ILE A 490 -13.58 0.79 14.47
C ILE A 490 -15.09 0.99 14.51
N ASP A 491 -15.79 0.78 13.39
CA ASP A 491 -17.25 0.82 13.36
C ASP A 491 -17.83 -0.23 14.32
N TRP A 492 -17.36 -1.47 14.28
CA TRP A 492 -17.81 -2.55 15.18
C TRP A 492 -17.37 -2.37 16.63
N PHE A 493 -16.15 -1.90 16.87
CA PHE A 493 -15.69 -1.49 18.20
C PHE A 493 -16.64 -0.45 18.82
N TYR A 494 -17.12 0.50 18.02
CA TYR A 494 -18.06 1.52 18.49
C TYR A 494 -19.46 0.95 18.76
N GLU A 495 -19.91 -0.05 18.01
CA GLU A 495 -21.17 -0.77 18.28
C GLU A 495 -21.13 -1.51 19.64
N ILE A 496 -19.99 -2.12 19.98
CA ILE A 496 -19.75 -2.75 21.28
C ILE A 496 -19.88 -1.71 22.40
N TYR A 497 -19.23 -0.56 22.23
CA TYR A 497 -19.32 0.56 23.18
C TYR A 497 -20.76 1.07 23.40
N ILE A 498 -21.52 1.27 22.33
CA ILE A 498 -22.93 1.69 22.44
C ILE A 498 -23.74 0.65 23.21
N SER A 499 -23.50 -0.63 22.94
CA SER A 499 -24.23 -1.73 23.55
C SER A 499 -23.93 -1.85 25.04
N SER A 500 -22.66 -1.73 25.45
CA SER A 500 -22.24 -1.76 26.86
C SER A 500 -22.79 -0.58 27.66
N LYS A 501 -22.87 0.61 27.05
CA LYS A 501 -23.48 1.79 27.67
C LYS A 501 -24.99 1.64 27.89
N ARG A 502 -25.69 0.90 27.01
CA ARG A 502 -27.12 0.62 27.15
C ARG A 502 -27.41 -0.39 28.25
N SER A 503 -26.54 -1.38 28.46
CA SER A 503 -26.70 -2.35 29.56
C SER A 503 -26.44 -1.79 30.96
N LEU A 504 -25.81 -0.61 31.04
CA LEU A 504 -25.53 0.10 32.31
C LEU A 504 -26.61 1.14 32.68
N LYS A 505 -27.61 1.33 31.83
CA LYS A 505 -28.80 2.16 32.09
C LYS A 505 -29.99 1.26 32.35
#